data_AF-A0A378ILY9-F1
#
_entry.id   AF-A0A378ILY9-F1
#
_cell.length_a   1.000
_cell.length_b   1.000
_cell.length_c   1.000
_cell.angle_alpha   90.00
_cell.angle_beta   90.00
_cell.angle_gamma   90.00
#
_symmetry.space_group_name_H-M   'P 1'
#
loop_
_entity.id
_entity.type
_entity.pdbx_description
1 polymer ?
#
loop_
_entity_poly.entity_id
_entity_poly.type
_entity_poly.pdbx_seq_one_letter_code
_entity_poly.pdbx_strand_id
1 'polypeptide(L)'
;MPTGIVFKGGLELKFFEQMEFEDVDGVEPSQQDAILARNILRFFTMGWTQSWTQFLTPSVLYSFFVQRNSNLLREVRFAMQQGFLELFKQLHNKDLNAEQSEQVQLYLSNCLCMLPYGDLTPYESFKIPQYISGRWELVEYQVTPIELTATSGWRSLFIYDHDRVFAYGLKPLFQSNAESHLIFMGTTYPAGQGFLTQIRTDAKGVESVGNSLYQMGREKIHEWLNQQENTIHVCGVSLGGALSLLLAIDKGNYKLSRIDALNPPGLYEPIFKNEHDCWDELDEKPKVVIQKQGDDPVSAFGVWKKGWEILQVTPPKDKQGPNAFCDHCLNYAGFAETEFRYIAAEYDNCKRKTPYNFINALARTFIYYYFLVPYTYVFRPISYFALNKLFTKTDNMTYEENSELAKIHQPMLLRNSSMDMYHINNSIDMNLTYKQVNTYYSVMRCLVKKKDYLSNQESESKHVKGMSKKALLEKSLEFQEGDSVVSFKVTKAKAAHIKHTLTLVHQIGIDNQEDLKQVLEKNYQSYLLGKH
;
A
#
# COMPACT_ATOMS: atom_id res chain seq x y z
N MET A 1 13.85 29.97 -13.24
CA MET A 1 12.54 30.53 -13.60
C MET A 1 11.48 29.50 -13.22
N PRO A 2 10.28 29.88 -12.74
CA PRO A 2 9.14 28.96 -12.81
C PRO A 2 9.05 28.44 -14.24
N THR A 3 8.81 27.15 -14.45
CA THR A 3 8.51 26.66 -15.82
C THR A 3 7.22 27.31 -16.36
N GLY A 4 6.42 27.92 -15.47
CA GLY A 4 5.34 28.85 -15.84
C GLY A 4 4.07 28.16 -16.28
N ILE A 5 4.09 26.83 -16.44
CA ILE A 5 2.93 26.04 -16.77
C ILE A 5 2.03 25.98 -15.54
N VAL A 6 0.85 26.58 -15.69
CA VAL A 6 -0.25 26.54 -14.74
C VAL A 6 -1.43 25.97 -15.48
N PHE A 7 -2.08 24.96 -14.90
CA PHE A 7 -3.35 24.46 -15.41
C PHE A 7 -4.38 24.44 -14.28
N LYS A 8 -5.66 24.49 -14.67
CA LYS A 8 -6.78 24.23 -13.77
C LYS A 8 -7.24 22.80 -14.00
N GLY A 9 -7.58 22.07 -12.95
CA GLY A 9 -7.95 20.66 -13.06
C GLY A 9 -9.07 20.43 -14.09
N GLY A 10 -10.16 21.20 -13.98
CA GLY A 10 -11.29 21.14 -14.88
C GLY A 10 -12.22 19.93 -14.68
N LEU A 11 -11.92 19.03 -13.74
CA LEU A 11 -12.83 17.96 -13.29
C LEU A 11 -13.21 18.13 -11.83
N GLU A 12 -14.48 17.91 -11.53
CA GLU A 12 -14.98 17.74 -10.16
C GLU A 12 -15.04 16.23 -9.85
N LEU A 13 -13.99 15.71 -9.23
CA LEU A 13 -13.83 14.32 -8.85
C LEU A 13 -14.29 14.13 -7.41
N LYS A 14 -15.25 13.23 -7.22
CA LYS A 14 -15.82 12.93 -5.92
C LYS A 14 -15.50 11.50 -5.51
N PHE A 15 -15.00 11.31 -4.28
CA PHE A 15 -14.81 9.95 -3.76
C PHE A 15 -16.13 9.33 -3.29
N PHE A 16 -17.13 10.13 -2.95
CA PHE A 16 -18.48 9.68 -2.63
C PHE A 16 -19.51 10.55 -3.37
N GLU A 17 -20.69 9.99 -3.65
CA GLU A 17 -21.77 10.70 -4.36
C GLU A 17 -22.17 12.01 -3.63
N GLN A 18 -22.26 11.95 -2.30
CA GLN A 18 -22.59 13.07 -1.42
C GLN A 18 -21.35 13.62 -0.73
N MET A 19 -21.23 14.96 -0.68
CA MET A 19 -20.11 15.65 -0.05
C MET A 19 -20.32 15.84 1.46
N GLU A 20 -21.59 15.94 1.86
CA GLU A 20 -22.01 16.13 3.23
C GLU A 20 -21.68 14.91 4.08
N PHE A 21 -21.41 15.15 5.36
CA PHE A 21 -21.26 14.06 6.31
C PHE A 21 -22.61 13.44 6.62
N GLU A 22 -22.59 12.12 6.71
CA GLU A 22 -23.74 11.35 7.18
C GLU A 22 -23.86 11.51 8.70
N ASP A 23 -25.09 11.71 9.18
CA ASP A 23 -25.37 11.80 10.61
C ASP A 23 -25.23 10.43 11.29
N VAL A 24 -24.73 10.43 12.51
CA VAL A 24 -24.59 9.24 13.37
C VAL A 24 -25.66 9.20 14.45
N ASP A 25 -26.35 10.31 14.70
CA ASP A 25 -27.37 10.42 15.74
C ASP A 25 -28.61 9.61 15.38
N GLY A 26 -29.08 8.77 16.31
CA GLY A 26 -30.23 7.89 16.10
C GLY A 26 -29.97 6.68 15.19
N VAL A 27 -28.73 6.47 14.76
CA VAL A 27 -28.34 5.28 13.98
C VAL A 27 -27.96 4.13 14.90
N GLU A 28 -28.40 2.91 14.55
CA GLU A 28 -28.05 1.68 15.24
C GLU A 28 -26.52 1.53 15.38
N PRO A 29 -25.98 1.14 16.56
CA PRO A 29 -24.54 1.02 16.79
C PRO A 29 -23.79 0.16 15.76
N SER A 30 -24.46 -0.86 15.22
CA SER A 30 -23.90 -1.75 14.18
C SER A 30 -23.60 -1.06 12.84
N GLN A 31 -24.20 0.10 12.57
CA GLN A 31 -24.04 0.85 11.32
C GLN A 31 -23.17 2.11 11.49
N GLN A 32 -22.90 2.52 12.73
CA GLN A 32 -22.15 3.73 13.04
C GLN A 32 -20.71 3.66 12.50
N ASP A 33 -20.01 2.53 12.64
CA ASP A 33 -18.64 2.35 12.13
C ASP A 33 -18.56 2.56 10.61
N ALA A 34 -19.59 2.13 9.87
CA ALA A 34 -19.65 2.27 8.41
C ALA A 34 -19.86 3.73 8.00
N ILE A 35 -20.74 4.46 8.69
CA ILE A 35 -20.93 5.90 8.51
C ILE A 35 -19.65 6.65 8.84
N LEU A 36 -19.03 6.30 9.96
CA LEU A 36 -17.81 6.93 10.43
C LEU A 36 -16.67 6.75 9.42
N ALA A 37 -16.48 5.53 8.90
CA ALA A 37 -15.51 5.24 7.85
C ALA A 37 -15.71 6.12 6.59
N ARG A 38 -16.94 6.27 6.11
CA ARG A 38 -17.24 7.14 4.97
C ARG A 38 -16.97 8.61 5.28
N ASN A 39 -17.35 9.10 6.46
CA ASN A 39 -17.09 10.48 6.87
C ASN A 39 -15.58 10.77 7.03
N ILE A 40 -14.80 9.82 7.57
CA ILE A 40 -13.33 9.93 7.64
C ILE A 40 -12.77 10.14 6.23
N LEU A 41 -13.19 9.31 5.28
CA LEU A 41 -12.69 9.39 3.91
C LEU A 41 -13.20 10.64 3.19
N ARG A 42 -14.45 11.07 3.39
CA ARG A 42 -14.96 12.35 2.86
C ARG A 42 -14.08 13.51 3.31
N PHE A 43 -13.73 13.57 4.60
CA PHE A 43 -12.86 14.62 5.13
C PHE A 43 -11.53 14.67 4.38
N PHE A 44 -10.84 13.55 4.23
CA PHE A 44 -9.52 13.53 3.58
C PHE A 44 -9.56 13.66 2.05
N THR A 45 -10.58 13.14 1.38
CA THR A 45 -10.61 12.99 -0.09
C THR A 45 -11.49 14.01 -0.82
N MET A 46 -12.36 14.72 -0.10
CA MET A 46 -13.31 15.69 -0.68
C MET A 46 -13.13 17.11 -0.11
N GLY A 47 -11.98 17.35 0.52
CA GLY A 47 -11.51 18.64 1.05
C GLY A 47 -12.37 19.23 2.16
N TRP A 48 -12.19 20.53 2.41
CA TRP A 48 -12.83 21.20 3.53
C TRP A 48 -14.32 21.49 3.26
N THR A 49 -15.15 21.28 4.28
CA THR A 49 -16.59 21.60 4.26
C THR A 49 -16.97 22.42 5.49
N GLN A 50 -18.03 23.23 5.39
CA GLN A 50 -18.52 24.02 6.54
C GLN A 50 -18.98 23.14 7.71
N SER A 51 -19.35 21.89 7.43
CA SER A 51 -19.79 20.89 8.41
C SER A 51 -18.64 20.10 9.06
N TRP A 52 -17.38 20.48 8.88
CA TRP A 52 -16.22 19.75 9.40
C TRP A 52 -16.27 19.48 10.92
N THR A 53 -16.87 20.38 11.71
CA THR A 53 -17.00 20.23 13.17
C THR A 53 -17.85 19.03 13.56
N GLN A 54 -18.77 18.60 12.70
CA GLN A 54 -19.58 17.40 12.90
C GLN A 54 -18.71 16.12 12.89
N PHE A 55 -17.51 16.19 12.33
CA PHE A 55 -16.55 15.09 12.32
C PHE A 55 -15.75 14.97 13.64
N LEU A 56 -15.62 16.04 14.42
CA LEU A 56 -14.90 16.04 15.70
C LEU A 56 -15.75 15.43 16.84
N THR A 57 -16.24 14.21 16.65
CA THR A 57 -16.97 13.51 17.70
C THR A 57 -16.00 12.84 18.68
N PRO A 58 -16.41 12.64 19.95
CA PRO A 58 -15.62 11.86 20.91
C PRO A 58 -15.26 10.46 20.40
N SER A 59 -16.13 9.82 19.62
CA SER A 59 -15.89 8.49 19.03
C SER A 59 -14.78 8.49 17.99
N VAL A 60 -14.72 9.53 17.13
CA VAL A 60 -13.60 9.72 16.18
C VAL A 60 -12.32 9.93 16.96
N LEU A 61 -12.31 10.89 17.88
CA LEU A 61 -11.12 11.22 18.67
C LEU A 61 -10.62 9.99 19.47
N TYR A 62 -11.51 9.24 20.10
CA TYR A 62 -11.16 8.02 20.83
C TYR A 62 -10.53 6.96 19.90
N SER A 63 -11.10 6.75 18.72
CA SER A 63 -10.59 5.76 17.75
C SER A 63 -9.21 6.14 17.18
N PHE A 64 -8.92 7.44 17.05
CA PHE A 64 -7.63 7.94 16.58
C PHE A 64 -6.57 8.04 17.70
N PHE A 65 -6.96 8.41 18.93
CA PHE A 65 -6.00 8.71 19.99
C PHE A 65 -5.84 7.61 21.03
N VAL A 66 -6.84 6.74 21.21
CA VAL A 66 -6.90 5.85 22.39
C VAL A 66 -6.97 4.38 22.00
N GLN A 67 -7.85 3.98 21.06
CA GLN A 67 -8.04 2.57 20.73
C GLN A 67 -8.20 2.31 19.24
N ARG A 68 -7.36 1.41 18.72
CA ARG A 68 -7.50 0.84 17.38
C ARG A 68 -8.73 -0.06 17.31
N ASN A 69 -9.77 0.37 16.60
CA ASN A 69 -11.02 -0.39 16.41
C ASN A 69 -10.99 -1.19 15.10
N SER A 70 -10.96 -2.53 15.19
CA SER A 70 -10.89 -3.42 14.04
C SER A 70 -12.14 -3.42 13.15
N ASN A 71 -13.33 -3.18 13.72
CA ASN A 71 -14.56 -3.04 12.95
C ASN A 71 -14.51 -1.77 12.10
N LEU A 72 -14.17 -0.63 12.71
CA LEU A 72 -14.01 0.63 11.99
C LEU A 72 -12.99 0.51 10.86
N LEU A 73 -11.84 -0.13 11.09
CA LEU A 73 -10.82 -0.30 10.06
C LEU A 73 -11.27 -1.22 8.92
N ARG A 74 -12.05 -2.27 9.21
CA ARG A 74 -12.74 -3.07 8.18
C ARG A 74 -13.67 -2.19 7.34
N GLU A 75 -14.46 -1.33 7.98
CA GLU A 75 -15.36 -0.43 7.28
C GLU A 75 -14.62 0.65 6.48
N VAL A 76 -13.46 1.13 6.94
CA VAL A 76 -12.60 2.05 6.18
C VAL A 76 -12.13 1.39 4.88
N ARG A 77 -11.70 0.11 4.91
CA ARG A 77 -11.35 -0.63 3.68
C ARG A 77 -12.53 -0.77 2.74
N PHE A 78 -13.72 -1.05 3.27
CA PHE A 78 -14.93 -1.14 2.45
C PHE A 78 -15.31 0.20 1.83
N ALA A 79 -15.26 1.29 2.60
CA ALA A 79 -15.54 2.64 2.13
C ALA A 79 -14.50 3.11 1.08
N MET A 80 -13.23 2.73 1.21
CA MET A 80 -12.22 2.94 0.16
C MET A 80 -12.61 2.23 -1.14
N GLN A 81 -13.07 0.98 -1.06
CA GLN A 81 -13.56 0.25 -2.23
C GLN A 81 -14.78 0.95 -2.86
N GLN A 82 -15.72 1.43 -2.05
CA GLN A 82 -16.87 2.19 -2.54
C GLN A 82 -16.42 3.45 -3.29
N GLY A 83 -15.45 4.19 -2.77
CA GLY A 83 -15.00 5.42 -3.42
C GLY A 83 -14.22 5.19 -4.71
N PHE A 84 -13.44 4.12 -4.82
CA PHE A 84 -12.84 3.73 -6.09
C PHE A 84 -13.89 3.34 -7.15
N LEU A 85 -14.98 2.68 -6.74
CA LEU A 85 -16.09 2.38 -7.65
C LEU A 85 -16.80 3.64 -8.11
N GLU A 86 -16.98 4.61 -7.20
CA GLU A 86 -17.62 5.89 -7.53
C GLU A 86 -16.76 6.72 -8.48
N LEU A 87 -15.46 6.78 -8.22
CA LEU A 87 -14.50 7.41 -9.13
C LEU A 87 -14.49 6.72 -10.51
N PHE A 88 -14.55 5.38 -10.56
CA PHE A 88 -14.67 4.67 -11.83
C PHE A 88 -15.91 5.08 -12.62
N LYS A 89 -17.10 5.16 -11.97
CA LYS A 89 -18.33 5.60 -12.65
C LYS A 89 -18.18 6.99 -13.26
N GLN A 90 -17.48 7.89 -12.57
CA GLN A 90 -17.22 9.25 -13.07
C GLN A 90 -16.25 9.28 -14.25
N LEU A 91 -15.37 8.29 -14.40
CA LEU A 91 -14.33 8.25 -15.44
C LEU A 91 -14.69 7.36 -16.63
N HIS A 92 -15.55 6.36 -16.41
CA HIS A 92 -15.90 5.38 -17.42
C HIS A 92 -16.48 6.06 -18.68
N ASN A 93 -15.93 5.71 -19.85
CA ASN A 93 -16.25 6.27 -21.16
C ASN A 93 -16.01 7.79 -21.33
N LYS A 94 -15.16 8.40 -20.48
CA LYS A 94 -14.70 9.77 -20.70
C LYS A 94 -13.38 9.81 -21.45
N ASP A 95 -13.34 10.64 -22.48
CA ASP A 95 -12.11 11.08 -23.12
C ASP A 95 -11.59 12.32 -22.40
N LEU A 96 -10.46 12.18 -21.72
CA LEU A 96 -9.84 13.25 -20.95
C LEU A 96 -8.69 13.86 -21.75
N ASN A 97 -8.55 15.18 -21.66
CA ASN A 97 -7.34 15.84 -22.16
C ASN A 97 -6.14 15.57 -21.22
N ALA A 98 -4.96 16.05 -21.58
CA ALA A 98 -3.73 15.80 -20.81
C ALA A 98 -3.78 16.37 -19.38
N GLU A 99 -4.31 17.59 -19.20
CA GLU A 99 -4.43 18.27 -17.91
C GLU A 99 -5.42 17.55 -16.98
N GLN A 100 -6.57 17.15 -17.53
CA GLN A 100 -7.59 16.37 -16.84
C GLN A 100 -7.07 14.98 -16.46
N SER A 101 -6.30 14.34 -17.34
CA SER A 101 -5.67 13.04 -17.05
C SER A 101 -4.63 13.16 -15.93
N GLU A 102 -3.82 14.21 -15.94
CA GLU A 102 -2.87 14.50 -14.85
C GLU A 102 -3.62 14.79 -13.54
N GLN A 103 -4.71 15.56 -13.55
CA GLN A 103 -5.54 15.79 -12.36
C GLN A 103 -6.06 14.47 -11.78
N VAL A 104 -6.61 13.59 -12.60
CA VAL A 104 -7.11 12.27 -12.15
C VAL A 104 -5.97 11.44 -11.55
N GLN A 105 -4.80 11.43 -12.18
CA GLN A 105 -3.64 10.69 -11.68
C GLN A 105 -3.20 11.20 -10.31
N LEU A 106 -3.13 12.51 -10.10
CA LEU A 106 -2.77 13.13 -8.82
C LEU A 106 -3.82 12.79 -7.76
N TYR A 107 -5.10 12.94 -8.09
CA TYR A 107 -6.21 12.65 -7.18
C TYR A 107 -6.25 11.18 -6.75
N LEU A 108 -6.14 10.26 -7.72
CA LEU A 108 -6.13 8.82 -7.46
C LEU A 108 -4.93 8.41 -6.61
N SER A 109 -3.73 8.97 -6.89
CA SER A 109 -2.53 8.72 -6.09
C SER A 109 -2.73 9.15 -4.64
N ASN A 110 -3.32 10.32 -4.41
CA ASN A 110 -3.62 10.85 -3.09
C ASN A 110 -4.64 9.97 -2.35
N CYS A 111 -5.66 9.46 -3.03
CA CYS A 111 -6.59 8.47 -2.48
C CYS A 111 -5.88 7.15 -2.13
N LEU A 112 -5.00 6.64 -2.99
CA LEU A 112 -4.21 5.43 -2.72
C LEU A 112 -3.32 5.59 -1.48
N CYS A 113 -2.74 6.77 -1.25
CA CYS A 113 -1.96 7.06 -0.04
C CYS A 113 -2.76 6.90 1.27
N MET A 114 -4.10 6.96 1.22
CA MET A 114 -4.97 6.74 2.38
C MET A 114 -5.27 5.27 2.66
N LEU A 115 -5.08 4.40 1.67
CA LEU A 115 -5.42 2.98 1.75
C LEU A 115 -4.73 2.24 2.91
N PRO A 116 -3.43 2.47 3.19
CA PRO A 116 -2.74 1.84 4.32
C PRO A 116 -3.36 2.09 5.71
N TYR A 117 -4.06 3.21 5.90
CA TYR A 117 -4.67 3.57 7.18
C TYR A 117 -5.88 2.72 7.56
N GLY A 118 -6.39 1.88 6.64
CA GLY A 118 -7.46 0.90 6.89
C GLY A 118 -6.97 -0.48 7.34
N ASP A 119 -5.67 -0.65 7.66
CA ASP A 119 -5.04 -1.95 7.94
C ASP A 119 -5.26 -2.97 6.83
N LEU A 120 -4.61 -2.74 5.69
CA LEU A 120 -4.79 -3.62 4.54
C LEU A 120 -4.38 -5.06 4.87
N THR A 121 -5.20 -5.97 4.38
CA THR A 121 -5.06 -7.40 4.61
C THR A 121 -4.76 -8.12 3.29
N PRO A 122 -3.84 -9.10 3.27
CA PRO A 122 -3.51 -9.87 2.06
C PRO A 122 -4.64 -10.81 1.62
N TYR A 123 -5.73 -10.91 2.38
CA TYR A 123 -6.85 -11.81 2.11
C TYR A 123 -8.02 -11.13 1.38
N GLU A 124 -7.97 -9.81 1.23
CA GLU A 124 -8.93 -9.03 0.46
C GLU A 124 -8.32 -8.51 -0.84
N SER A 125 -9.15 -8.33 -1.86
CA SER A 125 -8.77 -7.67 -3.12
C SER A 125 -9.45 -6.32 -3.27
N PHE A 126 -8.76 -5.36 -3.87
CA PHE A 126 -9.28 -4.03 -4.17
C PHE A 126 -9.42 -3.82 -5.67
N LYS A 127 -10.51 -3.19 -6.08
CA LYS A 127 -10.78 -2.77 -7.45
C LYS A 127 -10.53 -1.28 -7.58
N ILE A 128 -9.55 -0.89 -8.40
CA ILE A 128 -9.05 0.48 -8.53
C ILE A 128 -9.12 0.90 -10.02
N PRO A 129 -9.61 2.12 -10.34
CA PRO A 129 -9.62 2.64 -11.70
C PRO A 129 -8.20 2.81 -12.24
N GLN A 130 -7.93 2.39 -13.47
CA GLN A 130 -6.69 2.69 -14.17
C GLN A 130 -6.97 2.91 -15.67
N TYR A 131 -6.23 3.83 -16.28
CA TYR A 131 -6.33 4.09 -17.71
C TYR A 131 -5.37 3.16 -18.46
N ILE A 132 -5.92 2.18 -19.18
CA ILE A 132 -5.15 1.13 -19.86
C ILE A 132 -5.57 1.10 -21.33
N SER A 133 -4.59 1.16 -22.24
CA SER A 133 -4.85 1.02 -23.69
C SER A 133 -5.96 1.93 -24.22
N GLY A 134 -6.01 3.18 -23.75
CA GLY A 134 -6.97 4.18 -24.23
C GLY A 134 -8.34 4.13 -23.58
N ARG A 135 -8.54 3.37 -22.49
CA ARG A 135 -9.82 3.32 -21.77
C ARG A 135 -9.63 3.16 -20.27
N TRP A 136 -10.60 3.66 -19.51
CA TRP A 136 -10.69 3.41 -18.07
C TRP A 136 -11.19 1.99 -17.80
N GLU A 137 -10.41 1.23 -17.05
CA GLU A 137 -10.76 -0.10 -16.57
C GLU A 137 -10.72 -0.15 -15.04
N LEU A 138 -11.52 -1.04 -14.47
CA LEU A 138 -11.51 -1.30 -13.05
C LEU A 138 -10.65 -2.54 -12.78
N VAL A 139 -9.40 -2.32 -12.37
CA VAL A 139 -8.41 -3.38 -12.18
C VAL A 139 -8.50 -3.92 -10.76
N GLU A 140 -8.54 -5.25 -10.64
CA GLU A 140 -8.56 -5.93 -9.34
C GLU A 140 -7.14 -6.32 -8.89
N TYR A 141 -6.78 -5.91 -7.68
CA TYR A 141 -5.46 -6.03 -7.09
C TYR A 141 -5.46 -6.94 -5.87
N GLN A 142 -4.40 -7.72 -5.74
CA GLN A 142 -4.03 -8.43 -4.51
C GLN A 142 -3.10 -7.55 -3.68
N VAL A 143 -3.35 -7.49 -2.37
CA VAL A 143 -2.50 -6.79 -1.41
C VAL A 143 -1.35 -7.70 -0.95
N THR A 144 -0.14 -7.16 -0.92
CA THR A 144 1.04 -7.76 -0.30
C THR A 144 1.63 -6.78 0.72
N PRO A 145 1.48 -7.04 2.03
CA PRO A 145 2.19 -6.26 3.05
C PRO A 145 3.70 -6.51 2.97
N ILE A 146 4.49 -5.44 3.00
CA ILE A 146 5.94 -5.44 2.93
C ILE A 146 6.46 -4.81 4.21
N GLU A 147 7.05 -5.63 5.08
CA GLU A 147 7.52 -5.14 6.37
C GLU A 147 8.80 -4.30 6.25
N LEU A 148 8.77 -3.09 6.81
CA LEU A 148 9.89 -2.14 6.81
C LEU A 148 10.73 -2.21 8.09
N THR A 149 10.20 -2.83 9.14
CA THR A 149 10.90 -3.02 10.41
C THR A 149 11.74 -4.28 10.43
N ALA A 150 12.81 -4.27 11.24
CA ALA A 150 13.67 -5.42 11.42
C ALA A 150 12.92 -6.57 12.10
N THR A 151 12.92 -7.75 11.48
CA THR A 151 12.32 -8.99 12.01
C THR A 151 13.34 -9.91 12.70
N SER A 152 14.63 -9.61 12.55
CA SER A 152 15.72 -10.40 13.12
C SER A 152 16.88 -9.51 13.59
N GLY A 153 17.81 -10.11 14.34
CA GLY A 153 19.00 -9.43 14.87
C GLY A 153 18.74 -8.51 16.06
N TRP A 154 19.75 -7.75 16.47
CA TRP A 154 19.67 -6.92 17.69
C TRP A 154 18.53 -5.88 17.66
N ARG A 155 18.24 -5.31 16.49
CA ARG A 155 17.20 -4.28 16.36
C ARG A 155 15.80 -4.83 16.61
N SER A 156 15.52 -6.09 16.26
CA SER A 156 14.20 -6.68 16.46
C SER A 156 13.85 -6.88 17.94
N LEU A 157 14.84 -6.95 18.84
CA LEU A 157 14.63 -7.03 20.29
C LEU A 157 13.89 -5.81 20.88
N PHE A 158 13.87 -4.68 20.16
CA PHE A 158 13.21 -3.44 20.59
C PHE A 158 12.02 -3.07 19.71
N ILE A 159 11.58 -3.99 18.84
CA ILE A 159 10.43 -3.82 17.95
C ILE A 159 9.34 -4.78 18.41
N TYR A 160 8.29 -4.22 19.00
CA TYR A 160 7.12 -5.00 19.40
C TYR A 160 6.12 -5.09 18.24
N ASP A 161 5.12 -5.95 18.36
CA ASP A 161 4.13 -6.15 17.29
C ASP A 161 3.48 -4.84 16.83
N HIS A 162 3.16 -3.91 17.74
CA HIS A 162 2.58 -2.59 17.44
C HIS A 162 3.58 -1.55 16.91
N ASP A 163 4.88 -1.84 16.89
CA ASP A 163 5.92 -0.98 16.31
C ASP A 163 6.20 -1.28 14.85
N ARG A 164 5.75 -2.44 14.36
CA ARG A 164 6.03 -2.91 13.00
C ARG A 164 5.46 -1.91 11.99
N VAL A 165 6.21 -1.56 10.96
CA VAL A 165 5.76 -0.63 9.91
C VAL A 165 5.75 -1.35 8.59
N PHE A 166 4.77 -1.07 7.74
CA PHE A 166 4.58 -1.74 6.47
C PHE A 166 4.44 -0.74 5.32
N ALA A 167 5.01 -1.09 4.16
CA ALA A 167 4.56 -0.63 2.86
C ALA A 167 3.59 -1.68 2.28
N TYR A 168 2.83 -1.31 1.26
CA TYR A 168 1.85 -2.20 0.64
C TYR A 168 2.04 -2.25 -0.86
N GLY A 169 2.33 -3.45 -1.36
CA GLY A 169 2.33 -3.74 -2.78
C GLY A 169 0.94 -4.16 -3.24
N LEU A 170 0.45 -3.58 -4.34
CA LEU A 170 -0.78 -3.96 -5.02
C LEU A 170 -0.41 -4.57 -6.38
N LYS A 171 -0.67 -5.87 -6.53
CA LYS A 171 -0.39 -6.61 -7.77
C LYS A 171 -1.69 -6.90 -8.54
N PRO A 172 -1.79 -6.57 -9.83
CA PRO A 172 -2.95 -6.93 -10.64
C PRO A 172 -3.18 -8.44 -10.65
N LEU A 173 -4.41 -8.88 -10.40
CA LEU A 173 -4.76 -10.31 -10.39
C LEU A 173 -5.00 -10.86 -11.79
N PHE A 174 -5.72 -10.08 -12.61
CA PHE A 174 -6.29 -10.57 -13.86
C PHE A 174 -5.97 -9.72 -15.07
N GLN A 175 -5.36 -8.54 -14.90
CA GLN A 175 -5.03 -7.65 -16.00
C GLN A 175 -3.52 -7.49 -16.16
N SER A 176 -2.95 -8.10 -17.20
CA SER A 176 -1.50 -8.13 -17.41
C SER A 176 -0.92 -6.77 -17.80
N ASN A 177 -1.72 -5.90 -18.43
CA ASN A 177 -1.24 -4.59 -18.88
C ASN A 177 -1.41 -3.49 -17.82
N ALA A 178 -1.94 -3.84 -16.64
CA ALA A 178 -2.14 -2.89 -15.56
C ALA A 178 -0.83 -2.67 -14.79
N GLU A 179 -0.55 -1.43 -14.40
CA GLU A 179 0.60 -1.16 -13.52
C GLU A 179 0.35 -1.72 -12.13
N SER A 180 1.40 -2.23 -11.50
CA SER A 180 1.41 -2.52 -10.06
C SER A 180 1.55 -1.22 -9.28
N HIS A 181 1.06 -1.18 -8.03
CA HIS A 181 1.26 -0.02 -7.15
C HIS A 181 2.10 -0.39 -5.93
N LEU A 182 3.02 0.49 -5.53
CA LEU A 182 3.68 0.42 -4.23
C LEU A 182 3.29 1.64 -3.40
N ILE A 183 2.69 1.40 -2.25
CA ILE A 183 2.17 2.46 -1.37
C ILE A 183 2.98 2.50 -0.09
N PHE A 184 3.61 3.63 0.17
CA PHE A 184 4.27 3.90 1.44
C PHE A 184 3.32 4.67 2.36
N MET A 185 3.09 4.13 3.56
CA MET A 185 2.25 4.77 4.57
C MET A 185 2.97 5.98 5.18
N GLY A 186 2.24 7.09 5.33
CA GLY A 186 2.69 8.24 6.11
C GLY A 186 2.73 7.96 7.61
N THR A 187 3.18 8.92 8.40
CA THR A 187 3.14 8.81 9.87
C THR A 187 1.68 8.66 10.30
N THR A 188 1.41 7.60 11.06
CA THR A 188 0.05 7.27 11.49
C THR A 188 -0.39 8.05 12.74
N TYR A 189 -1.58 7.80 13.24
CA TYR A 189 -2.10 8.38 14.48
C TYR A 189 -1.58 7.65 15.72
N PRO A 190 -1.66 8.21 16.95
CA PRO A 190 -1.04 7.62 18.13
C PRO A 190 -1.40 6.17 18.45
N ALA A 191 -2.67 5.78 18.22
CA ALA A 191 -3.13 4.39 18.39
C ALA A 191 -2.84 3.49 17.16
N GLY A 192 -2.29 4.05 16.08
CA GLY A 192 -2.03 3.38 14.82
C GLY A 192 -0.76 2.53 14.85
N GLN A 193 -0.71 1.56 13.93
CA GLN A 193 0.42 0.65 13.79
C GLN A 193 1.72 1.39 13.47
N GLY A 194 2.76 1.16 14.27
CA GLY A 194 4.10 1.65 13.97
C GLY A 194 4.32 3.13 14.26
N PHE A 195 3.36 3.81 14.90
CA PHE A 195 3.41 5.24 15.20
C PHE A 195 4.74 5.68 15.81
N LEU A 196 5.15 5.04 16.90
CA LEU A 196 6.39 5.40 17.60
C LEU A 196 7.63 5.19 16.72
N THR A 197 7.67 4.11 15.94
CA THR A 197 8.76 3.82 15.00
C THR A 197 8.85 4.92 13.94
N GLN A 198 7.72 5.34 13.38
CA GLN A 198 7.65 6.39 12.37
C GLN A 198 8.12 7.74 12.93
N ILE A 199 7.62 8.16 14.10
CA ILE A 199 8.07 9.38 14.79
C ILE A 199 9.58 9.34 15.07
N ARG A 200 10.10 8.18 15.47
CA ARG A 200 11.54 7.99 15.68
C ARG A 200 12.34 8.19 14.39
N THR A 201 11.83 7.72 13.26
CA THR A 201 12.50 7.87 11.96
C THR A 201 12.35 9.29 11.39
N ASP A 202 11.24 9.98 11.69
CA ASP A 202 11.04 11.40 11.36
C ASP A 202 12.01 12.29 12.12
N ALA A 203 12.26 12.01 13.40
CA ALA A 203 13.12 12.83 14.24
C ALA A 203 14.63 12.65 13.98
N LYS A 204 15.09 11.74 13.12
CA LYS A 204 16.54 11.51 12.96
C LYS A 204 17.19 12.58 12.08
N GLY A 205 17.83 13.57 12.71
CA GLY A 205 18.12 14.88 12.08
C GLY A 205 19.22 14.96 11.03
N VAL A 206 20.13 14.00 10.93
CA VAL A 206 21.27 14.00 9.97
C VAL A 206 21.09 12.97 8.86
N GLU A 207 19.83 12.73 8.50
CA GLU A 207 19.45 11.92 7.34
C GLU A 207 18.12 12.41 6.77
N SER A 208 17.79 11.97 5.56
CA SER A 208 16.46 12.15 5.00
C SER A 208 15.44 11.54 5.95
N VAL A 209 14.30 12.20 6.13
CA VAL A 209 13.18 11.66 6.91
C VAL A 209 12.86 10.25 6.42
N GLY A 210 12.78 9.29 7.34
CA GLY A 210 12.49 7.90 7.01
C GLY A 210 13.66 7.07 6.46
N ASN A 211 14.86 7.62 6.25
CA ASN A 211 15.99 6.88 5.65
C ASN A 211 16.33 5.59 6.41
N SER A 212 16.41 5.65 7.75
CA SER A 212 16.64 4.45 8.56
C SER A 212 15.52 3.40 8.44
N LEU A 213 14.27 3.81 8.24
CA LEU A 213 13.15 2.90 8.00
C LEU A 213 13.23 2.27 6.62
N TYR A 214 13.51 3.08 5.59
CA TYR A 214 13.73 2.60 4.22
C TYR A 214 14.84 1.55 4.19
N GLN A 215 15.99 1.83 4.79
CA GLN A 215 17.13 0.91 4.84
C GLN A 215 16.80 -0.42 5.52
N MET A 216 16.01 -0.41 6.59
CA MET A 216 15.57 -1.65 7.26
C MET A 216 14.64 -2.50 6.38
N GLY A 217 13.80 -1.86 5.56
CA GLY A 217 12.86 -2.52 4.66
C GLY A 217 13.38 -2.78 3.24
N ARG A 218 14.54 -2.22 2.88
CA ARG A 218 15.02 -2.11 1.49
C ARG A 218 15.04 -3.45 0.75
N GLU A 219 15.58 -4.48 1.39
CA GLU A 219 15.67 -5.81 0.80
C GLU A 219 14.29 -6.40 0.47
N LYS A 220 13.33 -6.30 1.41
CA LYS A 220 11.94 -6.80 1.22
C LYS A 220 11.19 -5.99 0.17
N ILE A 221 11.44 -4.67 0.09
CA ILE A 221 10.89 -3.82 -0.97
C ILE A 221 11.43 -4.30 -2.33
N HIS A 222 12.75 -4.46 -2.45
CA HIS A 222 13.38 -4.89 -3.70
C HIS A 222 12.97 -6.31 -4.10
N GLU A 223 12.84 -7.24 -3.15
CA GLU A 223 12.30 -8.59 -3.38
C GLU A 223 10.91 -8.49 -4.03
N TRP A 224 10.01 -7.66 -3.49
CA TRP A 224 8.69 -7.48 -4.08
C TRP A 224 8.72 -6.79 -5.44
N LEU A 225 9.53 -5.74 -5.61
CA LEU A 225 9.64 -5.00 -6.88
C LEU A 225 10.15 -5.90 -8.02
N ASN A 226 11.15 -6.74 -7.75
CA ASN A 226 11.73 -7.65 -8.75
C ASN A 226 10.77 -8.78 -9.17
N GLN A 227 9.70 -9.04 -8.42
CA GLN A 227 8.68 -10.03 -8.75
C GLN A 227 7.57 -9.48 -9.67
N GLN A 228 7.59 -8.18 -9.99
CA GLN A 228 6.58 -7.56 -10.84
C GLN A 228 6.98 -7.68 -12.31
N GLU A 229 6.05 -8.17 -13.13
CA GLU A 229 6.20 -8.21 -14.59
C GLU A 229 5.88 -6.85 -15.24
N ASN A 230 5.11 -6.02 -14.53
CA ASN A 230 4.58 -4.75 -15.01
C ASN A 230 5.37 -3.57 -14.44
N THR A 231 5.24 -2.40 -15.07
CA THR A 231 5.72 -1.15 -14.48
C THR A 231 5.02 -0.87 -13.16
N ILE A 232 5.74 -0.15 -12.28
CA ILE A 232 5.30 0.08 -10.92
C ILE A 232 5.12 1.58 -10.69
N HIS A 233 3.92 1.96 -10.29
CA HIS A 233 3.60 3.30 -9.82
C HIS A 233 3.75 3.36 -8.30
N VAL A 234 4.56 4.29 -7.80
CA VAL A 234 4.82 4.44 -6.37
C VAL A 234 4.08 5.68 -5.86
N CYS A 235 3.41 5.58 -4.72
CA CYS A 235 2.88 6.76 -4.05
C CYS A 235 3.04 6.71 -2.53
N GLY A 236 3.02 7.89 -1.93
CA GLY A 236 3.02 8.03 -0.48
C GLY A 236 2.74 9.46 -0.04
N VAL A 237 2.24 9.62 1.19
CA VAL A 237 1.98 10.91 1.82
C VAL A 237 2.92 11.14 2.99
N SER A 238 3.37 12.39 3.21
CA SER A 238 4.21 12.75 4.37
C SER A 238 5.49 11.91 4.44
N LEU A 239 5.77 11.23 5.57
CA LEU A 239 6.83 10.22 5.69
C LEU A 239 6.78 9.18 4.55
N GLY A 240 5.60 8.71 4.15
CA GLY A 240 5.45 7.76 3.04
C GLY A 240 5.88 8.36 1.71
N GLY A 241 5.63 9.66 1.51
CA GLY A 241 6.17 10.40 0.37
C GLY A 241 7.70 10.47 0.42
N ALA A 242 8.31 10.70 1.58
CA ALA A 242 9.77 10.67 1.73
C ALA A 242 10.37 9.29 1.42
N LEU A 243 9.73 8.20 1.86
CA LEU A 243 10.13 6.83 1.51
C LEU A 243 10.02 6.57 -0.01
N SER A 244 8.99 7.13 -0.65
CA SER A 244 8.84 7.07 -2.11
C SER A 244 9.98 7.79 -2.83
N LEU A 245 10.40 8.96 -2.32
CA LEU A 245 11.54 9.72 -2.85
C LEU A 245 12.89 9.02 -2.60
N LEU A 246 13.04 8.30 -1.49
CA LEU A 246 14.22 7.48 -1.24
C LEU A 246 14.29 6.29 -2.21
N LEU A 247 13.15 5.67 -2.53
CA LEU A 247 13.09 4.65 -3.58
C LEU A 247 13.42 5.23 -4.96
N ALA A 248 13.00 6.47 -5.25
CA ALA A 248 13.23 7.13 -6.54
C ALA A 248 14.72 7.26 -6.91
N ILE A 249 15.57 7.43 -5.92
CA ILE A 249 17.02 7.62 -6.10
C ILE A 249 17.80 6.30 -5.96
N ASP A 250 17.16 5.24 -5.49
CA ASP A 250 17.80 3.95 -5.28
C ASP A 250 17.92 3.16 -6.59
N LYS A 251 18.95 2.32 -6.67
CA LYS A 251 19.21 1.47 -7.83
C LYS A 251 18.70 0.05 -7.60
N GLY A 252 18.01 -0.50 -8.59
CA GLY A 252 17.57 -1.90 -8.58
C GLY A 252 17.20 -2.40 -9.98
N ASN A 253 16.85 -3.68 -10.07
CA ASN A 253 16.46 -4.34 -11.32
C ASN A 253 14.93 -4.39 -11.49
N TYR A 254 14.31 -3.22 -11.44
CA TYR A 254 12.87 -3.04 -11.56
C TYR A 254 12.56 -1.76 -12.33
N LYS A 255 11.33 -1.66 -12.87
CA LYS A 255 10.92 -0.51 -13.66
C LYS A 255 9.82 0.29 -12.96
N LEU A 256 10.17 1.50 -12.54
CA LEU A 256 9.23 2.47 -11.96
C LEU A 256 8.69 3.37 -13.07
N SER A 257 7.36 3.46 -13.22
CA SER A 257 6.73 4.36 -14.20
C SER A 257 6.70 5.80 -13.67
N ARG A 258 6.21 5.94 -12.44
CA ARG A 258 5.93 7.23 -11.82
C ARG A 258 6.03 7.14 -10.30
N ILE A 259 6.37 8.26 -9.67
CA ILE A 259 6.40 8.43 -8.22
C ILE A 259 5.61 9.68 -7.87
N ASP A 260 4.50 9.52 -7.15
CA ASP A 260 3.67 10.62 -6.65
C ASP A 260 3.83 10.76 -5.14
N ALA A 261 4.56 11.79 -4.71
CA ALA A 261 4.79 12.09 -3.30
C ALA A 261 3.92 13.27 -2.87
N LEU A 262 2.97 13.01 -1.98
CA LEU A 262 2.04 14.01 -1.43
C LEU A 262 2.58 14.60 -0.14
N ASN A 263 2.78 15.92 -0.12
CA ASN A 263 3.30 16.68 1.02
C ASN A 263 4.54 16.05 1.71
N PRO A 264 5.55 15.54 0.96
CA PRO A 264 6.72 14.92 1.57
C PRO A 264 7.68 15.98 2.09
N PRO A 265 8.43 15.72 3.17
CA PRO A 265 9.69 16.44 3.38
C PRO A 265 10.67 16.10 2.25
N GLY A 266 11.49 17.08 1.85
CA GLY A 266 12.59 16.86 0.92
C GLY A 266 13.71 16.01 1.49
N LEU A 267 14.62 15.59 0.63
CA LEU A 267 15.78 14.79 1.02
C LEU A 267 16.76 15.63 1.86
N TYR A 268 17.54 14.96 2.70
CA TYR A 268 18.69 15.58 3.35
C TYR A 268 19.84 15.66 2.34
N GLU A 269 20.58 16.77 2.34
CA GLU A 269 21.78 16.94 1.52
C GLU A 269 23.02 16.65 2.39
N PRO A 270 23.57 15.43 2.34
CA PRO A 270 24.74 15.09 3.12
C PRO A 270 26.01 15.72 2.53
N ILE A 271 27.01 15.93 3.38
CA ILE A 271 28.36 16.39 2.95
C ILE A 271 29.05 15.33 2.07
N PHE A 272 28.74 14.05 2.30
CA PHE A 272 29.25 12.91 1.52
C PHE A 272 28.10 12.21 0.81
N LYS A 273 28.34 11.76 -0.43
CA LYS A 273 27.34 11.03 -1.21
C LYS A 273 26.86 9.80 -0.45
N ASN A 274 25.53 9.64 -0.35
CA ASN A 274 24.91 8.44 0.21
C ASN A 274 25.07 7.28 -0.78
N GLU A 275 25.45 6.09 -0.30
CA GLU A 275 25.66 4.89 -1.13
C GLU A 275 24.39 4.43 -1.88
N HIS A 276 23.20 4.81 -1.41
CA HIS A 276 21.92 4.50 -2.07
C HIS A 276 21.38 5.66 -2.91
N ASP A 277 22.09 6.78 -2.99
CA ASP A 277 21.71 7.91 -3.83
C ASP A 277 22.36 7.78 -5.21
N CYS A 278 21.70 7.00 -6.06
CA CYS A 278 22.13 6.67 -7.41
C CYS A 278 21.43 7.54 -8.47
N TRP A 279 20.70 8.60 -8.11
CA TRP A 279 19.86 9.37 -9.05
C TRP A 279 20.59 9.81 -10.32
N ASP A 280 21.85 10.24 -10.22
CA ASP A 280 22.65 10.68 -11.36
C ASP A 280 23.25 9.53 -12.18
N GLU A 281 23.22 8.32 -11.64
CA GLU A 281 23.74 7.07 -12.24
C GLU A 281 22.63 6.19 -12.85
N LEU A 282 21.36 6.57 -12.68
CA LEU A 282 20.23 5.85 -13.27
C LEU A 282 20.16 6.13 -14.77
N ASP A 283 20.20 5.06 -15.58
CA ASP A 283 20.02 5.11 -17.02
C ASP A 283 18.59 5.52 -17.40
N GLU A 284 17.60 4.90 -16.76
CA GLU A 284 16.18 5.24 -16.88
C GLU A 284 15.67 5.82 -15.56
N LYS A 285 15.27 7.10 -15.56
CA LYS A 285 14.73 7.78 -14.38
C LYS A 285 13.20 7.74 -14.41
N PRO A 286 12.53 7.39 -13.30
CA PRO A 286 11.07 7.51 -13.23
C PRO A 286 10.63 8.98 -13.27
N LYS A 287 9.39 9.23 -13.69
CA LYS A 287 8.75 10.53 -13.48
C LYS A 287 8.51 10.72 -11.99
N VAL A 288 9.09 11.75 -11.37
CA VAL A 288 8.88 12.07 -9.96
C VAL A 288 8.07 13.35 -9.84
N VAL A 289 6.89 13.26 -9.24
CA VAL A 289 5.97 14.38 -9.03
C VAL A 289 5.73 14.57 -7.54
N ILE A 290 6.02 15.79 -7.07
CA ILE A 290 5.88 16.18 -5.67
C ILE A 290 4.72 17.17 -5.57
N GLN A 291 3.67 16.80 -4.85
CA GLN A 291 2.51 17.66 -4.62
C GLN A 291 2.69 18.41 -3.30
N LYS A 292 2.71 19.75 -3.36
CA LYS A 292 2.70 20.65 -2.20
C LYS A 292 1.33 21.28 -2.10
N GLN A 293 0.51 20.80 -1.18
CA GLN A 293 -0.86 21.26 -0.96
C GLN A 293 -0.87 22.55 -0.14
N GLY A 294 -1.53 23.60 -0.65
CA GLY A 294 -1.75 24.84 0.08
C GLY A 294 -0.47 25.37 0.75
N ASP A 295 -0.56 25.64 2.05
CA ASP A 295 0.52 26.12 2.89
C ASP A 295 1.18 25.01 3.75
N ASP A 296 1.15 23.75 3.29
CA ASP A 296 1.74 22.60 4.01
C ASP A 296 3.16 22.90 4.56
N PRO A 297 3.38 22.74 5.88
CA PRO A 297 4.66 23.07 6.50
C PRO A 297 5.71 21.98 6.29
N VAL A 298 5.32 20.73 6.04
CA VAL A 298 6.24 19.59 5.98
C VAL A 298 7.11 19.65 4.74
N SER A 299 6.50 20.00 3.60
CA SER A 299 7.21 20.14 2.34
C SER A 299 8.18 21.31 2.29
N ALA A 300 8.22 22.18 3.32
CA ALA A 300 9.17 23.30 3.37
C ALA A 300 10.62 22.87 3.69
N PHE A 301 10.82 21.65 4.20
CA PHE A 301 12.13 21.16 4.63
C PHE A 301 12.81 20.27 3.58
N GLY A 302 14.14 20.23 3.61
CA GLY A 302 14.96 19.35 2.75
C GLY A 302 15.16 19.89 1.33
N VAL A 303 15.72 19.07 0.44
CA VAL A 303 16.07 19.41 -0.94
C VAL A 303 15.45 18.43 -1.94
N TRP A 304 15.22 18.91 -3.16
CA TRP A 304 14.74 18.13 -4.30
C TRP A 304 15.88 17.78 -5.26
N LYS A 305 15.82 16.61 -5.91
CA LYS A 305 16.77 16.31 -6.99
C LYS A 305 16.40 17.05 -8.27
N LYS A 306 17.42 17.30 -9.09
CA LYS A 306 17.25 17.87 -10.42
C LYS A 306 16.39 16.95 -11.30
N GLY A 307 15.45 17.56 -12.02
CA GLY A 307 14.53 16.85 -12.91
C GLY A 307 13.23 16.38 -12.23
N TRP A 308 13.09 16.55 -10.92
CA TRP A 308 11.81 16.30 -10.24
C TRP A 308 10.82 17.43 -10.52
N GLU A 309 9.55 17.06 -10.73
CA GLU A 309 8.45 18.00 -10.97
C GLU A 309 7.82 18.39 -9.63
N ILE A 310 7.98 19.66 -9.22
CA ILE A 310 7.32 20.16 -8.02
C ILE A 310 6.01 20.83 -8.45
N LEU A 311 4.90 20.36 -7.90
CA LEU A 311 3.57 20.87 -8.17
C LEU A 311 3.03 21.59 -6.94
N GLN A 312 2.93 22.92 -7.02
CA GLN A 312 2.19 23.68 -6.03
C GLN A 312 0.71 23.56 -6.36
N VAL A 313 -0.05 22.99 -5.41
CA VAL A 313 -1.49 22.76 -5.53
C VAL A 313 -2.21 23.82 -4.71
N THR A 314 -2.96 24.69 -5.39
CA THR A 314 -3.71 25.77 -4.74
C THR A 314 -5.20 25.47 -4.85
N PRO A 315 -5.88 25.08 -3.75
CA PRO A 315 -7.31 24.83 -3.77
C PRO A 315 -8.14 26.11 -3.95
N PRO A 316 -9.43 25.97 -4.32
CA PRO A 316 -10.41 27.03 -4.16
C PRO A 316 -10.50 27.49 -2.69
N LYS A 317 -10.71 28.78 -2.47
CA LYS A 317 -10.68 29.38 -1.11
C LYS A 317 -11.71 28.80 -0.15
N ASP A 318 -12.86 28.38 -0.67
CA ASP A 318 -13.94 27.76 0.11
C ASP A 318 -13.67 26.28 0.43
N LYS A 319 -12.67 25.67 -0.22
CA LYS A 319 -12.25 24.27 -0.05
C LYS A 319 -10.93 24.12 0.70
N GLN A 320 -10.18 25.20 0.88
CA GLN A 320 -8.93 25.19 1.64
C GLN A 320 -9.20 24.94 3.13
N GLY A 321 -8.34 24.15 3.76
CA GLY A 321 -8.35 23.94 5.19
C GLY A 321 -8.15 25.25 5.98
N PRO A 322 -8.55 25.28 7.26
CA PRO A 322 -8.51 26.49 8.08
C PRO A 322 -7.08 26.87 8.50
N ASN A 323 -6.11 25.96 8.33
CA ASN A 323 -4.72 26.15 8.67
C ASN A 323 -3.81 25.22 7.85
N ALA A 324 -2.51 25.52 7.88
CA ALA A 324 -1.47 24.78 7.19
C ALA A 324 -1.36 23.29 7.57
N PHE A 325 -1.80 22.89 8.78
CA PHE A 325 -1.79 21.48 9.17
C PHE A 325 -2.92 20.69 8.48
N CYS A 326 -4.08 21.29 8.25
CA CYS A 326 -5.13 20.67 7.45
C CYS A 326 -4.70 20.50 5.99
N ASP A 327 -3.97 21.47 5.43
CA ASP A 327 -3.39 21.35 4.08
C ASP A 327 -2.45 20.14 3.95
N HIS A 328 -1.84 19.69 5.05
CA HIS A 328 -0.97 18.52 5.05
C HIS A 328 -1.69 17.21 4.70
N CYS A 329 -2.95 17.04 5.10
CA CYS A 329 -3.67 15.78 4.98
C CYS A 329 -4.84 15.79 3.99
N LEU A 330 -5.27 16.96 3.51
CA LEU A 330 -6.39 17.10 2.58
C LEU A 330 -5.96 16.89 1.12
N ASN A 331 -6.82 16.25 0.35
CA ASN A 331 -6.63 16.06 -1.09
C ASN A 331 -7.39 17.13 -1.89
N TYR A 332 -6.66 18.15 -2.37
CA TYR A 332 -7.24 19.21 -3.18
C TYR A 332 -7.29 18.92 -4.67
N ALA A 333 -6.71 17.81 -5.13
CA ALA A 333 -6.65 17.51 -6.56
C ALA A 333 -8.03 17.19 -7.17
N GLY A 334 -9.05 16.96 -6.35
CA GLY A 334 -10.40 16.58 -6.81
C GLY A 334 -11.25 17.74 -7.33
N PHE A 335 -10.90 19.00 -7.07
CA PHE A 335 -11.76 20.13 -7.43
C PHE A 335 -11.47 20.68 -8.81
N ALA A 336 -12.51 21.03 -9.56
CA ALA A 336 -12.38 21.54 -10.93
C ALA A 336 -11.57 22.86 -10.99
N GLU A 337 -11.70 23.67 -9.95
CA GLU A 337 -11.07 25.00 -9.87
C GLU A 337 -9.67 24.98 -9.24
N THR A 338 -9.18 23.83 -8.76
CA THR A 338 -7.83 23.71 -8.21
C THR A 338 -6.79 24.10 -9.26
N GLU A 339 -5.88 24.98 -8.87
CA GLU A 339 -4.76 25.41 -9.71
C GLU A 339 -3.53 24.57 -9.40
N PHE A 340 -2.91 24.08 -10.46
CA PHE A 340 -1.69 23.28 -10.40
C PHE A 340 -0.57 24.04 -11.10
N ARG A 341 0.47 24.41 -10.34
CA ARG A 341 1.60 25.19 -10.85
C ARG A 341 2.89 24.38 -10.77
N TYR A 342 3.50 24.11 -11.92
CA TYR A 342 4.81 23.49 -11.97
C TYR A 342 5.92 24.48 -11.54
N ILE A 343 6.78 24.00 -10.67
CA ILE A 343 7.94 24.70 -10.13
C ILE A 343 9.16 23.81 -10.38
N ALA A 344 10.20 24.37 -11.00
CA ALA A 344 11.46 23.65 -11.17
C ALA A 344 12.10 23.37 -9.80
N ALA A 345 12.58 22.14 -9.60
CA ALA A 345 13.24 21.70 -8.36
C ALA A 345 14.36 22.65 -7.92
N GLU A 346 15.22 23.09 -8.84
CA GLU A 346 16.33 24.00 -8.55
C GLU A 346 15.84 25.36 -8.06
N TYR A 347 14.75 25.86 -8.63
CA TYR A 347 14.17 27.13 -8.22
C TYR A 347 13.52 27.05 -6.83
N ASP A 348 12.79 25.97 -6.53
CA ASP A 348 12.22 25.75 -5.18
C ASP A 348 13.35 25.56 -4.15
N ASN A 349 14.41 24.82 -4.50
CA ASN A 349 15.60 24.65 -3.65
C ASN A 349 16.29 25.98 -3.35
N CYS A 350 16.49 26.87 -4.33
CA CYS A 350 17.10 28.19 -4.09
C CYS A 350 16.28 29.09 -3.17
N LYS A 351 14.95 28.90 -3.09
CA LYS A 351 14.09 29.64 -2.15
C LYS A 351 14.22 29.15 -0.71
N ARG A 352 14.66 27.91 -0.51
CA ARG A 352 14.86 27.34 0.82
C ARG A 352 16.15 27.89 1.41
N LYS A 353 16.05 28.59 2.54
CA LYS A 353 17.24 29.13 3.21
C LYS A 353 17.97 27.99 3.91
N THR A 354 19.19 27.70 3.48
CA THR A 354 20.11 26.69 4.05
C THR A 354 20.18 26.70 5.59
N PRO A 355 20.16 27.86 6.28
CA PRO A 355 20.13 27.89 7.75
C PRO A 355 18.93 27.18 8.38
N TYR A 356 17.74 27.21 7.76
CA TYR A 356 16.56 26.52 8.31
C TYR A 356 16.70 25.00 8.23
N ASN A 357 17.27 24.49 7.13
CA ASN A 357 17.50 23.05 6.99
C ASN A 357 18.52 22.55 8.03
N PHE A 358 19.57 23.34 8.30
CA PHE A 358 20.54 23.03 9.35
C PHE A 358 19.92 23.09 10.76
N ILE A 359 19.16 24.14 11.08
CA ILE A 359 18.46 24.25 12.37
C ILE A 359 17.47 23.10 12.55
N ASN A 360 16.72 22.74 11.51
CA ASN A 360 15.79 21.60 11.54
C ASN A 360 16.55 20.28 11.80
N ALA A 361 17.68 20.06 11.12
CA ALA A 361 18.54 18.91 11.36
C ALA A 361 19.03 18.84 12.82
N LEU A 362 19.45 19.97 13.41
CA LEU A 362 19.86 20.03 14.81
C LEU A 362 18.70 19.78 15.77
N ALA A 363 17.53 20.40 15.55
CA ALA A 363 16.35 20.22 16.38
C ALA A 363 15.86 18.76 16.37
N ARG A 364 15.78 18.15 15.18
CA ARG A 364 15.49 16.73 15.00
C ARG A 364 16.50 15.87 15.78
N THR A 365 17.79 16.11 15.59
CA THR A 365 18.88 15.39 16.29
C THR A 365 18.74 15.49 17.81
N PHE A 366 18.44 16.67 18.33
CA PHE A 366 18.18 16.89 19.75
C PHE A 366 16.98 16.07 20.24
N ILE A 367 15.84 16.15 19.55
CA ILE A 367 14.64 15.36 19.90
C ILE A 367 14.96 13.86 19.91
N TYR A 368 15.64 13.38 18.88
CA TYR A 368 15.98 11.96 18.73
C TYR A 368 16.86 11.44 19.87
N TYR A 369 18.00 12.09 20.12
CA TYR A 369 18.97 11.57 21.08
C TYR A 369 18.61 11.85 22.55
N TYR A 370 17.93 12.96 22.85
CA TYR A 370 17.60 13.32 24.24
C TYR A 370 16.27 12.74 24.72
N PHE A 371 15.31 12.47 23.82
CA PHE A 371 13.99 11.96 24.23
C PHE A 371 13.73 10.55 23.69
N LEU A 372 13.83 10.35 22.38
CA LEU A 372 13.35 9.11 21.75
C LEU A 372 14.28 7.92 21.99
N VAL A 373 15.60 8.11 21.95
CA VAL A 373 16.58 7.06 22.22
C VAL A 373 16.49 6.56 23.67
N PRO A 374 16.55 7.43 24.71
CA PRO A 374 16.40 6.99 26.09
C PRO A 374 15.04 6.33 26.35
N TYR A 375 13.97 6.88 25.78
CA TYR A 375 12.64 6.28 25.90
C TYR A 375 12.61 4.85 25.31
N THR A 376 13.10 4.69 24.09
CA THR A 376 13.04 3.41 23.34
C THR A 376 13.90 2.32 23.96
N TYR A 377 15.13 2.65 24.38
CA TYR A 377 16.13 1.65 24.77
C TYR A 377 16.29 1.47 26.27
N VAL A 378 15.78 2.40 27.09
CA VAL A 378 15.90 2.34 28.56
C VAL A 378 14.52 2.27 29.21
N PHE A 379 13.73 3.35 29.12
CA PHE A 379 12.48 3.45 29.88
C PHE A 379 11.44 2.41 29.45
N ARG A 380 11.27 2.23 28.14
CA ARG A 380 10.26 1.33 27.59
C ARG A 380 10.54 -0.16 27.89
N PRO A 381 11.75 -0.71 27.70
CA PRO A 381 12.07 -2.07 28.12
C PRO A 381 11.87 -2.29 29.62
N ILE A 382 12.27 -1.32 30.45
CA ILE A 382 12.06 -1.38 31.91
C ILE A 382 10.57 -1.41 32.25
N SER A 383 9.75 -0.57 31.60
CA SER A 383 8.30 -0.57 31.84
C SER A 383 7.66 -1.88 31.43
N TYR A 384 8.03 -2.47 30.29
CA TYR A 384 7.53 -3.78 29.88
C TYR A 384 7.93 -4.88 30.85
N PHE A 385 9.19 -4.89 31.29
CA PHE A 385 9.65 -5.86 32.28
C PHE A 385 8.89 -5.72 33.61
N ALA A 386 8.71 -4.49 34.10
CA ALA A 386 7.97 -4.21 35.32
C ALA A 386 6.50 -4.64 35.20
N LEU A 387 5.82 -4.26 34.12
CA LEU A 387 4.42 -4.62 33.86
C LEU A 387 4.26 -6.14 33.74
N ASN A 388 5.11 -6.83 32.97
CA ASN A 388 5.05 -8.29 32.86
C ASN A 388 5.27 -8.95 34.23
N LYS A 389 6.26 -8.51 35.01
CA LYS A 389 6.54 -9.07 36.35
C LYS A 389 5.42 -8.78 37.36
N LEU A 390 4.72 -7.66 37.23
CA LEU A 390 3.61 -7.26 38.11
C LEU A 390 2.27 -7.93 37.73
N PHE A 391 2.08 -8.29 36.46
CA PHE A 391 0.79 -8.80 35.93
C PHE A 391 0.82 -10.28 35.49
N THR A 392 1.92 -11.02 35.67
CA THR A 392 1.99 -12.48 35.44
C THR A 392 1.25 -13.31 36.51
N LYS A 393 -0.05 -13.08 36.72
CA LYS A 393 -0.92 -14.05 37.40
C LYS A 393 -2.30 -14.27 36.78
N THR A 394 -2.59 -13.70 35.60
CA THR A 394 -3.84 -14.01 34.90
C THR A 394 -3.58 -14.08 33.41
N ASP A 395 -3.94 -15.23 32.83
CA ASP A 395 -4.02 -15.55 31.40
C ASP A 395 -2.83 -16.29 30.79
N ASN A 396 -2.63 -17.52 31.28
CA ASN A 396 -2.32 -18.64 30.39
C ASN A 396 -3.56 -18.96 29.53
N MET A 397 -3.89 -18.09 28.57
CA MET A 397 -4.62 -18.50 27.37
C MET A 397 -3.62 -18.63 26.25
N THR A 398 -3.43 -19.86 25.81
CA THR A 398 -2.71 -20.31 24.61
C THR A 398 -2.81 -19.31 23.45
N TYR A 399 -1.85 -18.40 23.36
CA TYR A 399 -1.49 -17.76 22.11
C TYR A 399 -0.51 -18.70 21.41
N GLU A 400 -0.87 -19.17 20.21
CA GLU A 400 0.12 -19.73 19.29
C GLU A 400 1.13 -18.63 18.97
N GLU A 401 2.23 -18.59 19.73
CA GLU A 401 3.31 -17.61 19.66
C GLU A 401 4.22 -17.80 18.43
N ASN A 402 3.74 -18.51 17.39
CA ASN A 402 4.54 -18.95 16.24
C ASN A 402 4.01 -18.47 14.88
N SER A 403 3.28 -17.34 14.85
CA SER A 403 3.00 -16.66 13.60
C SER A 403 4.08 -15.60 13.34
N GLU A 404 4.96 -15.82 12.35
CA GLU A 404 5.88 -14.78 11.83
C GLU A 404 5.14 -13.48 11.39
N LEU A 405 3.83 -13.59 11.13
CA LEU A 405 2.98 -12.46 10.74
C LEU A 405 2.62 -11.55 11.91
N ALA A 406 2.56 -10.25 11.64
CA ALA A 406 2.03 -9.27 12.58
C ALA A 406 0.56 -9.52 12.86
N LYS A 407 0.09 -9.18 14.07
CA LYS A 407 -1.33 -9.36 14.45
C LYS A 407 -2.28 -8.72 13.44
N ILE A 408 -1.84 -7.62 12.85
CA ILE A 408 -2.60 -6.80 11.89
C ILE A 408 -2.71 -7.41 10.48
N HIS A 409 -2.06 -8.55 10.24
CA HIS A 409 -2.13 -9.32 8.99
C HIS A 409 -2.49 -10.78 9.24
N GLN A 410 -2.96 -11.12 10.44
CA GLN A 410 -3.42 -12.46 10.75
C GLN A 410 -4.69 -12.81 9.98
N PRO A 411 -4.86 -14.08 9.54
CA PRO A 411 -6.06 -14.52 8.82
C PRO A 411 -7.36 -14.27 9.58
N MET A 412 -7.33 -14.32 10.91
CA MET A 412 -8.51 -14.20 11.76
C MET A 412 -9.11 -12.79 11.81
N LEU A 413 -8.47 -11.80 11.17
CA LEU A 413 -8.99 -10.45 11.10
C LEU A 413 -10.29 -10.40 10.32
N LEU A 414 -11.17 -9.47 10.73
CA LEU A 414 -12.46 -9.28 10.09
C LEU A 414 -12.27 -8.86 8.63
N ARG A 415 -12.95 -9.58 7.73
CA ARG A 415 -12.92 -9.36 6.29
C ARG A 415 -14.28 -8.91 5.78
N ASN A 416 -14.26 -8.09 4.74
CA ASN A 416 -15.43 -7.74 3.95
C ASN A 416 -15.73 -8.87 2.97
N SER A 417 -16.91 -9.48 3.08
CA SER A 417 -17.28 -10.67 2.30
C SER A 417 -17.23 -10.48 0.78
N SER A 418 -17.50 -9.27 0.28
CA SER A 418 -17.43 -8.91 -1.14
C SER A 418 -15.99 -8.74 -1.66
N MET A 419 -15.04 -8.52 -0.76
CA MET A 419 -13.62 -8.28 -1.07
C MET A 419 -12.75 -9.50 -0.74
N ASP A 420 -13.23 -10.41 0.10
CA ASP A 420 -12.52 -11.61 0.52
C ASP A 420 -12.21 -12.54 -0.67
N MET A 421 -10.92 -12.73 -0.94
CA MET A 421 -10.43 -13.53 -2.06
C MET A 421 -10.64 -15.04 -1.86
N TYR A 422 -10.89 -15.47 -0.62
CA TYR A 422 -11.08 -16.88 -0.24
C TYR A 422 -12.56 -17.27 -0.19
N HIS A 423 -13.47 -16.30 -0.19
CA HIS A 423 -14.90 -16.54 -0.10
C HIS A 423 -15.42 -17.24 -1.37
N ILE A 424 -16.19 -18.33 -1.21
CA ILE A 424 -16.66 -19.17 -2.32
C ILE A 424 -17.55 -18.39 -3.31
N ASN A 425 -18.35 -17.45 -2.82
CA ASN A 425 -19.22 -16.60 -3.66
C ASN A 425 -18.43 -15.65 -4.55
N ASN A 426 -17.14 -15.44 -4.28
CA ASN A 426 -16.25 -14.62 -5.10
C ASN A 426 -15.43 -15.49 -6.09
N SER A 427 -15.88 -16.71 -6.38
CA SER A 427 -15.24 -17.57 -7.38
C SER A 427 -15.35 -17.00 -8.79
N ILE A 428 -14.30 -17.20 -9.57
CA ILE A 428 -14.20 -16.78 -10.97
C ILE A 428 -13.97 -18.00 -11.86
N ASP A 429 -14.24 -17.83 -13.15
CA ASP A 429 -13.84 -18.77 -14.18
C ASP A 429 -12.45 -18.39 -14.69
N MET A 430 -11.53 -19.36 -14.67
CA MET A 430 -10.17 -19.23 -15.15
C MET A 430 -9.90 -20.28 -16.22
N ASN A 431 -9.51 -19.83 -17.40
CA ASN A 431 -9.14 -20.71 -18.50
C ASN A 431 -7.66 -21.11 -18.38
N LEU A 432 -7.40 -22.41 -18.44
CA LEU A 432 -6.05 -23.00 -18.41
C LEU A 432 -5.88 -23.95 -19.59
N THR A 433 -4.74 -23.91 -20.26
CA THR A 433 -4.39 -24.97 -21.23
C THR A 433 -4.11 -26.28 -20.49
N TYR A 434 -4.32 -27.42 -21.14
CA TYR A 434 -3.96 -28.71 -20.56
C TYR A 434 -2.47 -28.80 -20.20
N LYS A 435 -1.59 -28.12 -20.95
CA LYS A 435 -0.18 -27.92 -20.59
C LYS A 435 -0.03 -27.22 -19.24
N GLN A 436 -0.71 -26.09 -19.02
CA GLN A 436 -0.67 -25.38 -17.74
C GLN A 436 -1.26 -26.23 -16.60
N VAL A 437 -2.34 -26.96 -16.84
CA VAL A 437 -2.91 -27.91 -15.88
C VAL A 437 -1.88 -28.98 -15.51
N ASN A 438 -1.19 -29.53 -16.50
CA ASN A 438 -0.13 -30.51 -16.29
C ASN A 438 0.98 -29.93 -15.43
N THR A 439 1.58 -28.81 -15.84
CA THR A 439 2.66 -28.14 -15.11
C THR A 439 2.26 -27.84 -13.67
N TYR A 440 1.09 -27.24 -13.46
CA TYR A 440 0.59 -26.88 -12.14
C TYR A 440 0.45 -28.11 -11.23
N TYR A 441 -0.18 -29.18 -11.71
CA TYR A 441 -0.39 -30.37 -10.89
C TYR A 441 0.88 -31.19 -10.70
N SER A 442 1.81 -31.21 -11.67
CA SER A 442 3.10 -31.87 -11.54
C SER A 442 3.90 -31.26 -10.39
N VAL A 443 4.05 -29.94 -10.36
CA VAL A 443 4.80 -29.29 -9.27
C VAL A 443 4.03 -29.32 -7.96
N MET A 444 2.72 -29.03 -7.95
CA MET A 444 1.99 -28.94 -6.69
C MET A 444 1.66 -30.30 -6.06
N ARG A 445 1.45 -31.35 -6.85
CA ARG A 445 1.18 -32.69 -6.31
C ARG A 445 2.48 -33.43 -6.02
N CYS A 446 3.39 -33.51 -6.99
CA CYS A 446 4.56 -34.35 -6.88
C CYS A 446 5.66 -33.66 -6.08
N LEU A 447 6.01 -32.41 -6.41
CA LEU A 447 7.11 -31.70 -5.76
C LEU A 447 6.72 -31.17 -4.37
N VAL A 448 5.65 -30.38 -4.28
CA VAL A 448 5.25 -29.72 -3.01
C VAL A 448 4.51 -30.66 -2.05
N LYS A 449 3.61 -31.52 -2.55
CA LYS A 449 2.73 -32.36 -1.70
C LYS A 449 3.18 -33.81 -1.58
N LYS A 450 4.21 -34.23 -2.32
CA LYS A 450 4.71 -35.61 -2.37
C LYS A 450 3.61 -36.65 -2.61
N LYS A 451 2.73 -36.38 -3.58
CA LYS A 451 1.64 -37.26 -4.03
C LYS A 451 1.89 -37.70 -5.46
N ASP A 452 1.41 -38.90 -5.79
CA ASP A 452 1.37 -39.36 -7.17
C ASP A 452 0.62 -38.38 -8.06
N TYR A 453 1.11 -38.26 -9.30
CA TYR A 453 0.50 -37.37 -10.28
C TYR A 453 -0.96 -37.75 -10.50
N LEU A 454 -1.20 -38.98 -10.97
CA LEU A 454 -2.55 -39.55 -11.11
C LEU A 454 -3.14 -39.85 -9.73
N SER A 455 -4.43 -39.60 -9.59
CA SER A 455 -5.18 -39.91 -8.37
C SER A 455 -5.76 -41.31 -8.47
N ASN A 456 -5.53 -42.17 -7.47
CA ASN A 456 -6.14 -43.50 -7.40
C ASN A 456 -7.66 -43.45 -7.11
N GLN A 457 -8.17 -42.28 -6.72
CA GLN A 457 -9.59 -42.06 -6.43
C GLN A 457 -10.27 -41.33 -7.59
N GLU A 458 -11.34 -41.92 -8.13
CA GLU A 458 -12.31 -41.25 -8.98
C GLU A 458 -13.22 -40.37 -8.11
N SER A 459 -12.82 -39.11 -7.97
CA SER A 459 -13.65 -38.07 -7.36
C SER A 459 -13.88 -36.97 -8.38
N GLU A 460 -15.05 -36.33 -8.32
CA GLU A 460 -15.32 -35.15 -9.15
C GLU A 460 -14.26 -34.09 -8.89
N SER A 461 -13.80 -33.43 -9.97
CA SER A 461 -12.85 -32.33 -9.84
C SER A 461 -13.51 -31.19 -9.07
N LYS A 462 -12.81 -30.71 -8.03
CA LYS A 462 -13.24 -29.52 -7.26
C LYS A 462 -13.31 -28.24 -8.11
N HIS A 463 -12.76 -28.25 -9.33
CA HIS A 463 -12.58 -27.06 -10.15
C HIS A 463 -13.24 -27.17 -11.53
N VAL A 464 -13.57 -28.39 -11.98
CA VAL A 464 -14.12 -28.64 -13.32
C VAL A 464 -15.38 -29.49 -13.18
N LYS A 465 -16.54 -28.88 -13.43
CA LYS A 465 -17.83 -29.56 -13.30
C LYS A 465 -17.97 -30.68 -14.33
N GLY A 466 -18.48 -31.84 -13.91
CA GLY A 466 -18.73 -32.98 -14.81
C GLY A 466 -17.48 -33.71 -15.31
N MET A 467 -16.31 -33.45 -14.71
CA MET A 467 -15.07 -34.16 -15.01
C MET A 467 -14.45 -34.68 -13.71
N SER A 468 -14.07 -35.97 -13.67
CA SER A 468 -13.31 -36.50 -12.54
C SER A 468 -11.91 -35.88 -12.52
N LYS A 469 -11.34 -35.72 -11.33
CA LYS A 469 -9.97 -35.22 -11.19
C LYS A 469 -8.96 -36.14 -11.90
N LYS A 470 -9.19 -37.45 -11.90
CA LYS A 470 -8.35 -38.42 -12.61
C LYS A 470 -8.40 -38.18 -14.13
N ALA A 471 -9.61 -38.07 -14.70
CA ALA A 471 -9.79 -37.79 -16.12
C ALA A 471 -9.18 -36.45 -16.55
N LEU A 472 -9.26 -35.42 -15.71
CA LEU A 472 -8.61 -34.13 -15.96
C LEU A 472 -7.08 -34.28 -16.08
N LEU A 473 -6.47 -35.05 -15.18
CA LEU A 473 -5.03 -35.27 -15.15
C LEU A 473 -4.56 -36.16 -16.30
N GLU A 474 -5.31 -37.21 -16.63
CA GLU A 474 -5.07 -38.06 -17.81
C GLU A 474 -5.12 -37.24 -19.09
N LYS A 475 -6.18 -36.44 -19.31
CA LYS A 475 -6.24 -35.52 -20.44
C LYS A 475 -5.07 -34.53 -20.47
N SER A 476 -4.63 -34.05 -19.32
CA SER A 476 -3.47 -33.14 -19.29
C SER A 476 -2.13 -33.82 -19.63
N LEU A 477 -2.03 -35.15 -19.54
CA LEU A 477 -0.89 -35.92 -20.06
C LEU A 477 -1.03 -36.15 -21.57
N GLU A 478 -2.24 -36.44 -22.06
CA GLU A 478 -2.51 -36.66 -23.48
C GLU A 478 -2.32 -35.39 -24.32
N PHE A 479 -2.73 -34.23 -23.79
CA PHE A 479 -2.70 -32.95 -24.50
C PHE A 479 -1.58 -32.01 -24.02
N GLN A 480 -0.41 -32.55 -23.67
CA GLN A 480 0.74 -31.74 -23.21
C GLN A 480 1.26 -30.75 -24.26
N GLU A 481 1.07 -31.06 -25.54
CA GLU A 481 1.50 -30.24 -26.69
C GLU A 481 0.35 -29.44 -27.32
N GLY A 482 -0.88 -29.57 -26.82
CA GLY A 482 -2.06 -28.93 -27.40
C GLY A 482 -2.47 -27.63 -26.69
N ASP A 483 -3.01 -26.69 -27.46
CA ASP A 483 -3.60 -25.43 -26.95
C ASP A 483 -5.05 -25.59 -26.45
N SER A 484 -5.50 -26.83 -26.26
CA SER A 484 -6.82 -27.12 -25.72
C SER A 484 -6.96 -26.57 -24.30
N VAL A 485 -8.03 -25.79 -24.09
CA VAL A 485 -8.31 -25.08 -22.83
C VAL A 485 -9.40 -25.80 -22.03
N VAL A 486 -9.27 -25.76 -20.72
CA VAL A 486 -10.29 -26.17 -19.75
C VAL A 486 -10.60 -25.00 -18.81
N SER A 487 -11.89 -24.79 -18.54
CA SER A 487 -12.35 -23.76 -17.60
C SER A 487 -12.37 -24.30 -16.17
N PHE A 488 -11.73 -23.57 -15.26
CA PHE A 488 -11.68 -23.83 -13.84
C PHE A 488 -12.55 -22.82 -13.10
N LYS A 489 -13.50 -23.29 -12.29
CA LYS A 489 -14.22 -22.46 -11.32
C LYS A 489 -13.50 -22.50 -9.97
N VAL A 490 -12.89 -21.38 -9.58
CA VAL A 490 -12.02 -21.29 -8.39
C VAL A 490 -12.17 -19.95 -7.67
N THR A 491 -11.87 -19.90 -6.38
CA THR A 491 -11.80 -18.62 -5.65
C THR A 491 -10.68 -17.72 -6.22
N LYS A 492 -10.78 -16.40 -6.05
CA LYS A 492 -9.74 -15.45 -6.51
C LYS A 492 -8.36 -15.79 -5.95
N ALA A 493 -8.27 -16.12 -4.67
CA ALA A 493 -7.03 -16.54 -4.03
C ALA A 493 -6.45 -17.80 -4.68
N LYS A 494 -7.31 -18.76 -5.05
CA LYS A 494 -6.87 -19.99 -5.73
C LYS A 494 -6.39 -19.71 -7.15
N ALA A 495 -7.08 -18.85 -7.90
CA ALA A 495 -6.65 -18.42 -9.23
C ALA A 495 -5.30 -17.70 -9.18
N ALA A 496 -5.14 -16.76 -8.24
CA ALA A 496 -3.87 -16.06 -7.99
C ALA A 496 -2.73 -17.03 -7.68
N HIS A 497 -2.96 -17.99 -6.79
CA HIS A 497 -1.99 -19.03 -6.47
C HIS A 497 -1.63 -19.87 -7.71
N ILE A 498 -2.60 -20.30 -8.53
CA ILE A 498 -2.31 -21.08 -9.74
C ILE A 498 -1.43 -20.26 -10.70
N LYS A 499 -1.80 -19.01 -10.99
CA LYS A 499 -1.00 -18.13 -11.86
C LYS A 499 0.41 -17.95 -11.33
N HIS A 500 0.55 -17.61 -10.05
CA HIS A 500 1.87 -17.38 -9.47
C HIS A 500 2.73 -18.63 -9.46
N THR A 501 2.16 -19.81 -9.17
CA THR A 501 2.87 -21.10 -9.33
C THR A 501 3.40 -21.26 -10.76
N LEU A 502 2.58 -21.00 -11.78
CA LEU A 502 3.00 -21.14 -13.18
C LEU A 502 4.12 -20.15 -13.55
N THR A 503 4.02 -18.89 -13.10
CA THR A 503 5.07 -17.89 -13.28
C THR A 503 6.38 -18.33 -12.63
N LEU A 504 6.35 -18.82 -11.38
CA LEU A 504 7.54 -19.29 -10.68
C LEU A 504 8.21 -20.47 -11.38
N VAL A 505 7.42 -21.41 -11.91
CA VAL A 505 7.96 -22.52 -12.71
C VAL A 505 8.62 -22.02 -13.98
N HIS A 506 8.04 -21.01 -14.64
CA HIS A 506 8.61 -20.42 -15.84
C HIS A 506 9.93 -19.68 -15.56
N GLN A 507 9.99 -18.93 -14.46
CA GLN A 507 11.17 -18.11 -14.09
C GLN A 507 12.34 -18.97 -13.56
N ILE A 508 12.06 -19.93 -12.70
CA ILE A 508 13.08 -20.76 -12.05
C ILE A 508 13.46 -21.95 -12.92
N GLY A 509 12.53 -22.47 -13.72
CA GLY A 509 12.70 -23.70 -14.49
C GLY A 509 12.43 -24.95 -13.66
N ILE A 510 11.87 -25.99 -14.29
CA ILE A 510 11.50 -27.23 -13.60
C ILE A 510 12.70 -28.09 -13.20
N ASP A 511 13.86 -27.85 -13.84
CA ASP A 511 15.10 -28.58 -13.59
C ASP A 511 15.77 -28.15 -12.28
N ASN A 512 15.51 -26.93 -11.81
CA ASN A 512 16.00 -26.39 -10.54
C ASN A 512 15.06 -26.79 -9.38
N GLN A 513 14.91 -28.10 -9.17
CA GLN A 513 13.84 -28.64 -8.31
C GLN A 513 13.89 -28.17 -6.85
N GLU A 514 15.06 -28.05 -6.24
CA GLU A 514 15.17 -27.65 -4.82
C GLU A 514 14.76 -26.19 -4.62
N ASP A 515 15.32 -25.28 -5.40
CA ASP A 515 14.96 -23.85 -5.35
C ASP A 515 13.48 -23.63 -5.68
N LEU A 516 13.00 -24.29 -6.75
CA LEU A 516 11.59 -24.21 -7.14
C LEU A 516 10.67 -24.74 -6.03
N LYS A 517 11.03 -25.85 -5.39
CA LYS A 517 10.26 -26.42 -4.28
C LYS A 517 10.20 -25.46 -3.10
N GLN A 518 11.33 -24.88 -2.69
CA GLN A 518 11.36 -23.95 -1.55
C GLN A 518 10.44 -22.73 -1.79
N VAL A 519 10.51 -22.13 -2.97
CA VAL A 519 9.69 -20.96 -3.31
C VAL A 519 8.20 -21.35 -3.44
N LEU A 520 7.89 -22.50 -4.05
CA LEU A 520 6.52 -22.99 -4.16
C LEU A 520 5.92 -23.39 -2.82
N GLU A 521 6.71 -23.94 -1.90
CA GLU A 521 6.28 -24.23 -0.53
C GLU A 521 5.94 -22.94 0.21
N LYS A 522 6.80 -21.91 0.16
CA LYS A 522 6.52 -20.58 0.73
C LYS A 522 5.21 -20.00 0.19
N ASN A 523 5.06 -19.96 -1.13
CA ASN A 523 3.84 -19.49 -1.79
C ASN A 523 2.58 -20.29 -1.37
N TYR A 524 2.71 -21.62 -1.29
CA TYR A 524 1.59 -22.48 -0.89
C TYR A 524 1.19 -22.27 0.57
N GLN A 525 2.15 -22.08 1.48
CA GLN A 525 1.87 -21.76 2.88
C GLN A 525 1.16 -20.41 3.00
N SER A 526 1.61 -19.38 2.30
CA SER A 526 0.92 -18.07 2.26
C SER A 526 -0.53 -18.20 1.79
N TYR A 527 -0.80 -19.04 0.77
CA TYR A 527 -2.17 -19.33 0.34
C TYR A 527 -2.97 -20.14 1.37
N LEU A 528 -2.36 -21.05 2.12
CA LEU A 528 -3.06 -21.81 3.15
C LEU A 528 -3.47 -20.92 4.33
N LEU A 529 -2.63 -19.96 4.72
CA LEU A 529 -2.91 -19.05 5.84
C LEU A 529 -4.25 -18.33 5.66
N GLY A 530 -4.57 -17.83 4.47
CA GLY A 530 -5.82 -17.11 4.23
C GLY A 530 -7.10 -17.95 4.23
N LYS A 531 -7.00 -19.28 4.30
CA LYS A 531 -8.19 -20.16 4.37
C LYS A 531 -8.80 -20.28 5.76
N HIS A 532 -8.08 -19.82 6.78
CA HIS A 532 -8.52 -19.87 8.17
C HIS A 532 -9.52 -18.77 8.48
#